data_AF-F2LX35-F1
#
_entry.id   AF-F2LX35-F1
#
_cell.length_a   1.000
_cell.length_b   1.000
_cell.length_c   1.000
_cell.angle_alpha   90.00
_cell.angle_beta   90.00
_cell.angle_gamma   90.00
#
_symmetry.space_group_name_H-M   'P 1'
#
loop_
_entity.id
_entity.type
_entity.pdbx_description
1 polymer ?
#
loop_
_entity_poly.entity_id
_entity_poly.type
_entity_poly.pdbx_seq_one_letter_code
_entity_poly.pdbx_strand_id
1 'polypeptide(L)'
;MKEYIEKAFSVVDKIKQFDGEAFLQEARSKIEEISSNPGQFALTAILQLKLAYEMIECYIKKECSLPWRTVLSLIGIFLYFINPADIIPDFLPGIGYLDDAVALGIALKFIRDDLKDYAQSKGLSLEEYGLV
;
A
#
# COMPACT_ATOMS: atom_id res chain seq x y z
N MET A 1 -16.19 -20.66 -4.14
CA MET A 1 -14.82 -21.23 -4.07
C MET A 1 -14.10 -21.15 -5.42
N LYS A 2 -14.68 -21.61 -6.55
CA LYS A 2 -14.07 -21.49 -7.89
C LYS A 2 -13.80 -20.05 -8.36
N GLU A 3 -14.72 -19.12 -8.11
CA GLU A 3 -14.55 -17.70 -8.51
C GLU A 3 -13.38 -16.99 -7.81
N TYR A 4 -13.12 -17.32 -6.54
CA TYR A 4 -12.00 -16.76 -5.78
C TYR A 4 -10.66 -17.29 -6.29
N ILE A 5 -10.63 -18.56 -6.71
CA ILE A 5 -9.46 -19.20 -7.29
C ILE A 5 -9.14 -18.60 -8.67
N GLU A 6 -10.13 -18.39 -9.54
CA GLU A 6 -9.93 -17.72 -10.83
C GLU A 6 -9.41 -16.29 -10.67
N LYS A 7 -9.95 -15.52 -9.70
CA LYS A 7 -9.43 -14.17 -9.39
C LYS A 7 -7.97 -14.24 -8.91
N ALA A 8 -7.61 -15.19 -8.04
CA ALA A 8 -6.24 -15.38 -7.59
C ALA A 8 -5.28 -15.73 -8.75
N PHE A 9 -5.69 -16.61 -9.67
CA PHE A 9 -4.89 -16.92 -10.88
C PHE A 9 -4.75 -15.73 -11.82
N SER A 10 -5.78 -14.88 -11.98
CA SER A 10 -5.68 -13.66 -12.77
C SER A 10 -4.68 -12.64 -12.19
N VAL A 11 -4.48 -12.65 -10.87
CA VAL A 11 -3.45 -11.84 -10.19
C VAL A 11 -2.07 -12.43 -10.46
N VAL A 12 -1.92 -13.76 -10.38
CA VAL A 12 -0.67 -14.47 -10.73
C VAL A 12 -0.24 -14.21 -12.17
N ASP A 13 -1.17 -14.19 -13.12
CA ASP A 13 -0.84 -13.89 -14.53
C ASP A 13 -0.48 -12.41 -14.77
N LYS A 14 -1.00 -11.50 -13.96
CA LYS A 14 -0.54 -10.09 -13.94
C LYS A 14 0.85 -9.94 -13.34
N ILE A 15 1.17 -10.73 -12.31
CA ILE A 15 2.52 -10.81 -11.72
C ILE A 15 3.52 -11.37 -12.76
N LYS A 16 3.09 -12.23 -13.69
CA LYS A 16 3.95 -12.66 -14.82
C LYS A 16 4.25 -11.56 -15.84
N GLN A 17 3.43 -10.51 -15.89
CA GLN A 17 3.66 -9.30 -16.68
C GLN A 17 4.35 -8.20 -15.87
N PHE A 18 5.01 -8.57 -14.75
CA PHE A 18 5.74 -7.63 -13.91
C PHE A 18 6.86 -6.96 -14.70
N ASP A 19 6.62 -5.70 -15.03
CA ASP A 19 7.60 -4.83 -15.66
C ASP A 19 8.61 -4.40 -14.60
N GLY A 20 9.74 -5.10 -14.59
CA GLY A 20 10.83 -4.83 -13.66
C GLY A 20 11.40 -3.42 -13.79
N GLU A 21 11.37 -2.81 -14.97
CA GLU A 21 11.88 -1.45 -15.17
C GLU A 21 10.92 -0.42 -14.55
N ALA A 22 9.61 -0.58 -14.76
CA ALA A 22 8.60 0.27 -14.13
C ALA A 22 8.68 0.19 -12.59
N PHE A 23 8.84 -1.03 -12.05
CA PHE A 23 9.03 -1.24 -10.61
C PHE A 23 10.29 -0.55 -10.08
N LEU A 24 11.44 -0.70 -10.77
CA LEU A 24 12.69 -0.09 -10.35
C LEU A 24 12.64 1.43 -10.38
N GLN A 25 11.94 2.02 -11.36
CA GLN A 25 11.72 3.46 -11.42
C GLN A 25 10.89 3.96 -10.24
N GLU A 26 9.84 3.22 -9.90
CA GLU A 26 8.94 3.53 -8.79
C GLU A 26 9.64 3.39 -7.43
N ALA A 27 10.41 2.31 -7.24
CA ALA A 27 11.24 2.10 -6.07
C ALA A 27 12.27 3.23 -5.89
N ARG A 28 12.97 3.62 -6.97
CA ARG A 28 13.94 4.73 -6.94
C ARG A 28 13.27 6.04 -6.52
N SER A 29 12.12 6.37 -7.11
CA SER A 29 11.38 7.58 -6.77
C SER A 29 10.97 7.59 -5.29
N LYS A 30 10.56 6.44 -4.74
CA LYS A 30 10.24 6.32 -3.31
C LYS A 30 11.45 6.43 -2.40
N ILE A 31 12.57 5.82 -2.78
CA ILE A 31 13.84 5.95 -2.04
C ILE A 31 14.27 7.43 -1.96
N GLU A 32 14.19 8.17 -3.06
CA GLU A 32 14.55 9.60 -3.11
C GLU A 32 13.61 10.46 -2.27
N GLU A 33 12.30 10.19 -2.32
CA GLU A 33 11.28 10.86 -1.50
C GLU A 33 11.55 10.66 0.01
N ILE A 34 11.76 9.41 0.42
CA ILE A 34 12.05 9.02 1.81
C ILE A 34 13.38 9.63 2.28
N SER A 35 14.41 9.58 1.44
CA SER A 35 15.74 10.12 1.78
C SER A 35 15.74 11.63 1.89
N SER A 36 14.93 12.32 1.08
CA SER A 36 14.87 13.79 1.06
C SER A 36 14.09 14.36 2.25
N ASN A 37 12.97 13.70 2.66
CA ASN A 37 12.12 14.18 3.75
C ASN A 37 11.59 13.02 4.63
N PRO A 38 12.47 12.32 5.37
CA PRO A 38 12.08 11.10 6.10
C PRO A 38 11.01 11.34 7.17
N GLY A 39 11.03 12.51 7.82
CA GLY A 39 10.03 12.88 8.83
C GLY A 39 8.63 13.10 8.24
N GLN A 40 8.53 13.76 7.09
CA GLN A 40 7.26 14.01 6.42
C GLN A 40 6.67 12.72 5.84
N PHE A 41 7.53 11.87 5.27
CA PHE A 41 7.12 10.53 4.82
C PHE A 41 6.55 9.71 5.99
N ALA A 42 7.25 9.65 7.12
CA ALA A 42 6.79 8.91 8.30
C ALA A 42 5.43 9.43 8.79
N LEU A 43 5.24 10.75 8.88
CA LEU A 43 3.97 11.35 9.31
C LEU A 43 2.81 11.00 8.35
N THR A 44 3.01 11.23 7.05
CA THR A 44 1.97 10.95 6.04
C THR A 44 1.66 9.46 5.94
N ALA A 45 2.68 8.58 6.01
CA ALA A 45 2.50 7.13 6.02
C ALA A 45 1.69 6.67 7.23
N ILE A 46 1.94 7.20 8.43
CA ILE A 46 1.16 6.89 9.64
C ILE A 46 -0.30 7.32 9.46
N LEU A 47 -0.55 8.51 8.90
CA LEU A 47 -1.91 9.00 8.66
C LEU A 47 -2.65 8.16 7.62
N GLN A 48 -1.98 7.79 6.52
CA GLN A 48 -2.54 6.91 5.51
C GLN A 48 -2.82 5.50 6.06
N LEU A 49 -1.96 4.96 6.94
CA LEU A 49 -2.20 3.68 7.62
C LEU A 49 -3.40 3.72 8.55
N LYS A 50 -3.59 4.83 9.29
CA LYS A 50 -4.80 5.03 10.11
C LYS A 50 -6.05 5.05 9.24
N LEU A 51 -6.00 5.77 8.12
CA LEU A 51 -7.11 5.83 7.17
C LEU A 51 -7.42 4.46 6.56
N ALA A 52 -6.37 3.70 6.19
CA ALA A 52 -6.49 2.32 5.71
C ALA A 52 -7.13 1.40 6.77
N TYR A 53 -6.76 1.54 8.04
CA TYR A 53 -7.38 0.82 9.14
C TYR A 53 -8.87 1.17 9.28
N GLU A 54 -9.22 2.46 9.24
CA GLU A 54 -10.62 2.91 9.31
C GLU A 54 -11.45 2.40 8.13
N MET A 55 -10.88 2.33 6.92
CA MET A 55 -11.52 1.73 5.76
C MET A 55 -11.87 0.26 6.00
N ILE A 56 -10.94 -0.52 6.55
CA ILE A 56 -11.18 -1.93 6.88
C ILE A 56 -12.25 -2.06 7.96
N GLU A 57 -12.16 -1.27 9.02
CA GLU A 57 -13.13 -1.30 10.12
C GLU A 57 -14.55 -0.99 9.61
N CYS A 58 -14.68 0.05 8.79
CA CYS A 58 -15.93 0.45 8.16
C CYS A 58 -16.49 -0.64 7.23
N TYR A 59 -15.63 -1.31 6.46
CA TYR A 59 -16.02 -2.45 5.61
C TYR A 59 -16.49 -3.66 6.44
N ILE A 60 -15.77 -4.01 7.52
CA ILE A 60 -16.14 -5.13 8.41
C ILE A 60 -17.47 -4.86 9.11
N LYS A 61 -17.70 -3.62 9.57
CA LYS A 61 -18.98 -3.19 10.17
C LYS A 61 -20.11 -3.06 9.15
N LYS A 62 -19.82 -3.21 7.85
CA LYS A 62 -20.76 -3.02 6.72
C LYS A 62 -21.33 -1.60 6.67
N GLU A 63 -20.58 -0.62 7.17
CA GLU A 63 -20.94 0.80 7.17
C GLU A 63 -20.58 1.48 5.84
N CYS A 64 -19.66 0.89 5.07
CA CYS A 64 -19.31 1.30 3.72
C CYS A 64 -19.15 0.11 2.79
N SER A 65 -19.42 0.35 1.51
CA SER A 65 -19.14 -0.60 0.42
C SER A 65 -17.84 -0.19 -0.25
N LEU A 66 -16.83 -1.06 -0.19
CA LEU A 66 -15.54 -0.86 -0.87
C LEU A 66 -15.42 -1.81 -2.06
N PRO A 67 -14.74 -1.40 -3.14
CA PRO A 67 -14.35 -2.32 -4.19
C PRO A 67 -13.56 -3.50 -3.62
N TRP A 68 -13.84 -4.72 -4.07
CA TRP A 68 -13.16 -5.92 -3.56
C TRP A 68 -11.64 -5.89 -3.74
N ARG A 69 -11.16 -5.13 -4.74
CA ARG A 69 -9.74 -4.89 -4.99
C ARG A 69 -9.11 -4.04 -3.90
N THR A 70 -9.77 -2.98 -3.47
CA THR A 70 -9.37 -2.13 -2.34
C THR A 70 -9.24 -2.95 -1.08
N VAL A 71 -10.23 -3.80 -0.77
CA VAL A 71 -10.21 -4.70 0.39
C VAL A 71 -9.05 -5.69 0.30
N LEU A 72 -8.79 -6.28 -0.88
CA LEU A 72 -7.68 -7.20 -1.10
C LEU A 72 -6.32 -6.51 -0.94
N SER A 73 -6.16 -5.29 -1.48
CA SER A 73 -4.94 -4.50 -1.35
C SER A 73 -4.70 -4.10 0.10
N LEU A 74 -5.74 -3.62 0.81
CA LEU A 74 -5.67 -3.29 2.23
C LEU A 74 -5.24 -4.51 3.06
N ILE A 75 -5.87 -5.67 2.84
CA ILE A 75 -5.49 -6.93 3.49
C ILE A 75 -4.04 -7.30 3.14
N GLY A 76 -3.61 -7.15 1.88
CA GLY A 76 -2.23 -7.40 1.45
C GLY A 76 -1.20 -6.52 2.17
N ILE A 77 -1.50 -5.24 2.36
CA ILE A 77 -0.65 -4.29 3.10
C ILE A 77 -0.52 -4.73 4.56
N PHE A 78 -1.62 -5.05 5.23
CA PHE A 78 -1.56 -5.48 6.63
C PHE A 78 -0.96 -6.88 6.80
N LEU A 79 -1.15 -7.80 5.86
CA LEU A 79 -0.48 -9.10 5.86
C LEU A 79 1.05 -8.95 5.74
N TYR A 80 1.54 -8.01 4.92
CA TYR A 80 2.96 -7.67 4.86
C TYR A 80 3.48 -7.21 6.23
N PHE A 81 2.74 -6.37 6.94
CA PHE A 81 3.12 -5.94 8.30
C PHE A 81 3.11 -7.06 9.34
N ILE A 82 2.28 -8.09 9.16
CA ILE A 82 2.21 -9.23 10.09
C ILE A 82 3.41 -10.19 9.89
N ASN A 83 3.88 -10.37 8.66
CA ASN A 83 5.07 -11.16 8.37
C ASN A 83 5.83 -10.63 7.13
N PRO A 84 6.75 -9.66 7.30
CA PRO A 84 7.48 -9.05 6.18
C PRO A 84 8.50 -10.01 5.53
N ALA A 85 8.97 -11.03 6.26
CA ALA A 85 10.08 -11.90 5.86
C ALA A 85 9.76 -12.88 4.72
N ASP A 86 8.49 -13.11 4.37
CA ASP A 86 8.09 -14.17 3.42
C ASP A 86 7.95 -13.69 1.95
N ILE A 87 7.96 -12.38 1.67
CA ILE A 87 7.59 -11.83 0.34
C ILE A 87 8.78 -11.20 -0.41
N ILE A 88 9.73 -10.60 0.30
CA ILE A 88 10.91 -9.95 -0.28
C ILE A 88 12.15 -10.64 0.30
N PRO A 89 12.93 -11.38 -0.50
CA PRO A 89 14.17 -11.97 -0.02
C PRO A 89 15.16 -10.86 0.36
N ASP A 90 15.80 -10.98 1.53
CA ASP A 90 16.73 -9.99 2.10
C ASP A 90 17.82 -9.55 1.08
N PHE A 91 17.75 -8.31 0.60
CA PHE A 91 18.77 -7.71 -0.25
C PHE A 91 19.05 -6.26 0.16
N LEU A 92 19.77 -6.03 1.28
CA LEU A 92 20.75 -4.93 1.45
C LEU A 92 21.39 -4.94 2.86
N PRO A 93 22.56 -5.57 3.03
CA PRO A 93 23.34 -5.47 4.25
C PRO A 93 23.80 -4.01 4.46
N GLY A 94 23.39 -3.37 5.56
CA GLY A 94 23.90 -2.06 6.00
C GLY A 94 22.88 -0.91 6.11
N ILE A 95 21.63 -1.08 5.63
CA ILE A 95 20.55 -0.09 5.76
C ILE A 95 19.21 -0.82 6.03
N GLY A 96 19.08 -1.43 7.20
CA GLY A 96 17.99 -2.39 7.49
C GLY A 96 16.56 -1.84 7.59
N TYR A 97 16.34 -0.52 7.52
CA TYR A 97 14.99 0.07 7.63
C TYR A 97 14.49 0.75 6.35
N LEU A 98 15.39 0.96 5.38
CA LEU A 98 15.01 1.62 4.13
C LEU A 98 14.15 0.69 3.26
N ASP A 99 14.44 -0.60 3.28
CA ASP A 99 13.71 -1.61 2.52
C ASP A 99 12.22 -1.66 2.89
N ASP A 100 11.91 -1.71 4.20
CA ASP A 100 10.54 -1.66 4.71
C ASP A 100 9.81 -0.35 4.39
N ALA A 101 10.52 0.78 4.46
CA ALA A 101 9.92 2.08 4.17
C ALA A 101 9.59 2.22 2.67
N VAL A 102 10.43 1.66 1.80
CA VAL A 102 10.20 1.62 0.35
C VAL A 102 9.04 0.69 0.02
N ALA A 103 9.00 -0.50 0.61
CA ALA A 103 7.89 -1.44 0.45
C ALA A 103 6.56 -0.81 0.89
N LEU A 104 6.54 -0.15 2.06
CA LEU A 104 5.39 0.60 2.55
C LEU A 104 5.00 1.73 1.59
N GLY A 105 5.97 2.51 1.09
CA GLY A 105 5.72 3.61 0.17
C GLY A 105 5.10 3.16 -1.16
N ILE A 106 5.54 2.01 -1.68
CA ILE A 106 4.97 1.39 -2.90
C ILE A 106 3.55 0.88 -2.61
N ALA A 107 3.36 0.17 -1.51
CA ALA A 107 2.06 -0.32 -1.06
C ALA A 107 1.02 0.81 -0.94
N LEU A 108 1.36 1.88 -0.22
CA LEU A 108 0.51 3.05 -0.06
C LEU A 108 0.21 3.75 -1.39
N LYS A 109 1.16 3.73 -2.34
CA LYS A 109 0.94 4.25 -3.70
C LYS A 109 -0.10 3.45 -4.47
N PHE A 110 -0.10 2.12 -4.36
CA PHE A 110 -1.11 1.27 -5.02
C PHE A 110 -2.54 1.52 -4.54
N ILE A 111 -2.73 1.89 -3.26
CA ILE A 111 -4.04 2.19 -2.69
C ILE A 111 -4.32 3.70 -2.58
N ARG A 112 -3.46 4.55 -3.16
CA ARG A 112 -3.54 6.01 -3.00
C ARG A 112 -4.88 6.57 -3.46
N ASP A 113 -5.40 6.10 -4.58
CA ASP A 113 -6.68 6.57 -5.14
C ASP A 113 -7.85 6.13 -4.27
N ASP A 114 -7.82 4.90 -3.76
CA ASP A 114 -8.83 4.41 -2.81
C ASP A 114 -8.83 5.21 -1.49
N LEU A 115 -7.64 5.54 -0.97
CA LEU A 115 -7.47 6.39 0.22
C LEU A 115 -7.99 7.81 -0.03
N LYS A 116 -7.72 8.38 -1.22
CA LYS A 116 -8.25 9.71 -1.62
C LYS A 116 -9.78 9.70 -1.61
N ASP A 117 -10.39 8.73 -2.26
CA ASP A 117 -11.85 8.61 -2.36
C ASP A 117 -12.48 8.46 -0.97
N TYR A 118 -11.89 7.62 -0.11
CA TYR A 118 -12.39 7.45 1.25
C TYR A 118 -12.22 8.70 2.12
N ALA A 119 -11.05 9.37 2.07
CA ALA A 119 -10.81 10.63 2.77
C ALA A 119 -11.83 11.71 2.34
N GLN A 120 -12.08 11.84 1.04
CA GLN A 120 -13.08 12.76 0.51
C GLN A 120 -14.50 12.41 1.00
N SER A 121 -14.86 11.13 1.05
CA SER A 121 -16.17 10.69 1.58
C SER A 121 -16.39 11.07 3.05
N LYS A 122 -15.30 11.21 3.82
CA LYS A 122 -15.29 11.62 5.23
C LYS A 122 -15.11 13.13 5.43
N GLY A 123 -14.91 13.89 4.35
CA GLY A 123 -14.65 15.33 4.39
C GLY A 123 -13.26 15.68 4.95
N LEU A 124 -12.29 14.76 4.84
CA LEU A 124 -10.92 14.95 5.31
C LEU A 124 -10.07 15.72 4.28
N SER A 125 -9.09 16.51 4.75
CA SER A 125 -8.19 17.27 3.88
C SER A 125 -7.11 16.37 3.27
N LEU A 126 -7.05 16.25 1.94
CA LEU A 126 -6.04 15.40 1.27
C LEU A 126 -4.58 15.84 1.51
N GLU A 127 -4.36 17.14 1.74
CA GLU A 127 -3.03 17.70 2.01
C GLU A 127 -2.43 17.15 3.29
N GLU A 128 -3.24 16.96 4.32
CA GLU A 128 -2.81 16.42 5.62
C GLU A 128 -2.27 14.99 5.49
N TYR A 129 -2.85 14.20 4.58
CA TYR A 129 -2.48 12.81 4.35
C TYR A 129 -1.40 12.66 3.26
N GLY A 130 -0.91 13.76 2.65
CA GLY A 130 0.00 13.68 1.49
C GLY A 130 -0.65 13.05 0.26
N LEU A 131 -1.98 13.17 0.15
CA LEU A 131 -2.83 12.59 -0.90
C LEU A 131 -3.22 13.61 -1.98
N VAL A 132 -2.56 14.78 -2.05
CA VAL A 132 -2.64 15.70 -3.19
C VAL A 132 -1.79 15.16 -4.33
#